data_AF-A0A164J6X8-F1
#
_entry.id   AF-A0A164J6X8-F1
#
_cell.length_a   1.000
_cell.length_b   1.000
_cell.length_c   1.000
_cell.angle_alpha   90.00
_cell.angle_beta   90.00
_cell.angle_gamma   90.00
#
_symmetry.space_group_name_H-M   'P 1'
#
loop_
_entity.id
_entity.type
_entity.pdbx_description
1 polymer ?
#
loop_
_entity_poly.entity_id
_entity_poly.type
_entity_poly.pdbx_seq_one_letter_code
_entity_poly.pdbx_strand_id
1 'polypeptide(L)'
;FFLLPFKRYYAFEWCGASLDQLFLKADGTRKYNGPMPHHIDISLQLASGLEYIHSRNLVHGNIKPENVLISAGSAGQDEITLKWANSGLTRYASKRAKITSQVGGNNAWLAPELLLLKLGGNLHGNKYQG
;
A
#
# COMPACT_ATOMS: atom_id res chain seq x y z
N PHE A 1 23.14 28.25 -21.01
CA PHE A 1 21.78 27.96 -20.50
C PHE A 1 21.83 26.70 -19.65
N PHE A 2 21.85 26.82 -18.32
CA PHE A 2 21.78 25.67 -17.41
C PHE A 2 20.29 25.31 -17.21
N LEU A 3 19.86 24.16 -17.74
CA LEU A 3 18.58 23.55 -17.38
C LEU A 3 18.68 23.06 -15.94
N LEU A 4 18.04 23.75 -15.00
CA LEU A 4 17.80 23.18 -13.68
C LEU A 4 16.86 21.96 -13.86
N PRO A 5 17.14 20.82 -13.22
CA PRO A 5 16.29 19.65 -13.33
C PRO A 5 14.89 20.00 -12.81
N PHE A 6 13.86 19.71 -13.61
CA PHE A 6 12.47 19.91 -13.23
C PHE A 6 12.15 19.05 -12.00
N LYS A 7 12.04 19.69 -10.84
CA LYS A 7 11.51 19.07 -9.62
C LYS A 7 9.99 19.21 -9.61
N ARG A 8 9.29 18.10 -9.36
CA ARG A 8 7.83 18.11 -9.10
C ARG A 8 7.61 17.98 -7.61
N TYR A 9 6.80 18.88 -7.05
CA TYR A 9 6.42 18.86 -5.65
C TYR A 9 4.94 18.48 -5.56
N TYR A 10 4.63 17.53 -4.68
CA TYR A 10 3.26 17.15 -4.35
C TYR A 10 3.06 17.45 -2.86
N ALA A 11 2.08 18.28 -2.55
CA ALA A 11 1.69 18.58 -1.17
C ALA A 11 0.51 17.67 -0.80
N PHE A 12 0.64 16.96 0.32
CA PHE A 12 -0.41 16.13 0.90
C PHE A 12 -0.74 16.65 2.30
N GLU A 13 -1.84 16.15 2.87
CA GLU A 13 -2.09 16.34 4.29
C GLU A 13 -0.93 15.80 5.15
N TRP A 14 -0.75 16.39 6.32
CA TRP A 14 0.30 15.95 7.23
C TRP A 14 -0.13 14.69 7.99
N CYS A 15 0.73 13.69 7.97
CA CYS A 15 0.63 12.48 8.79
C CYS A 15 1.84 12.42 9.70
N GLY A 16 1.62 12.22 11.00
CA GLY A 16 2.66 12.33 12.01
C GLY A 16 3.63 11.15 12.04
N ALA A 17 3.20 9.98 11.56
CA ALA A 17 3.99 8.75 11.57
C ALA A 17 3.51 7.74 10.52
N SER A 18 4.30 6.69 10.31
CA SER A 18 3.92 5.47 9.60
C SER A 18 3.79 4.29 10.57
N LEU A 19 3.01 3.27 10.22
CA LEU A 19 2.66 2.17 11.13
C LEU A 19 3.87 1.32 11.53
N ASP A 20 4.91 1.20 10.69
CA ASP A 20 6.16 0.51 11.03
C ASP A 20 6.83 1.11 12.28
N GLN A 21 6.63 2.40 12.52
CA GLN A 21 7.21 3.13 13.64
C GLN A 21 6.69 2.66 15.01
N LEU A 22 5.56 1.95 15.05
CA LEU A 22 5.06 1.29 16.27
C LEU A 22 5.96 0.13 16.71
N PHE A 23 6.52 -0.60 15.75
CA PHE A 23 7.28 -1.82 16.00
C PHE A 23 8.77 -1.56 16.23
N LEU A 24 9.19 -0.30 16.23
CA LEU A 24 10.57 0.09 16.52
C LEU A 24 10.91 -0.12 18.00
N LYS A 25 12.21 -0.33 18.26
CA LYS A 25 12.75 -0.45 19.61
C LYS A 25 12.46 0.80 20.44
N ALA A 26 12.26 0.61 21.74
CA ALA A 26 11.79 1.65 22.66
C ALA A 26 12.75 2.85 22.81
N ASP A 27 14.03 2.67 22.53
CA ASP A 27 15.08 3.69 22.57
C ASP A 27 15.22 4.48 21.26
N GLY A 28 14.47 4.12 20.21
CA GLY A 28 14.53 4.77 18.92
C GLY A 28 13.79 6.11 18.90
N THR A 29 14.48 7.18 18.51
CA THR A 29 13.93 8.55 18.34
C THR A 29 12.75 8.65 17.37
N ARG A 30 12.51 7.61 16.56
CA ARG A 30 11.43 7.52 15.57
C ARG A 30 10.26 6.64 16.01
N LYS A 31 10.30 6.09 17.22
CA LYS A 31 9.21 5.24 17.70
C LYS A 31 7.95 6.07 17.87
N TYR A 32 6.86 5.64 17.25
CA TYR A 32 5.56 6.26 17.49
C TYR A 32 5.03 5.80 18.85
N ASN A 33 4.86 6.75 19.77
CA ASN A 33 4.28 6.54 21.10
C ASN A 33 2.99 7.36 21.28
N GLY A 34 2.42 7.84 20.17
CA GLY A 34 1.18 8.58 20.19
C GLY A 34 -0.03 7.68 20.41
N PRO A 35 -1.21 8.29 20.56
CA PRO A 35 -2.45 7.54 20.69
C PRO A 35 -2.71 6.65 19.47
N MET A 36 -3.49 5.59 19.66
CA MET A 36 -3.81 4.63 18.59
C MET A 36 -5.23 4.11 18.79
N PRO A 37 -6.02 3.93 17.72
CA PRO A 37 -7.31 3.26 17.81
C PRO A 37 -7.17 1.80 18.24
N HIS A 38 -8.30 1.16 18.55
CA HIS A 38 -8.30 -0.27 18.81
C HIS A 38 -7.89 -1.06 17.55
N HIS A 39 -7.23 -2.21 17.72
CA HIS A 39 -6.67 -2.99 16.60
C HIS A 39 -7.73 -3.44 15.57
N ILE A 40 -8.98 -3.61 16.01
CA ILE A 40 -10.12 -3.90 15.12
C ILE A 40 -10.44 -2.68 14.24
N ASP A 41 -10.48 -1.48 14.81
CA ASP A 41 -10.74 -0.24 14.06
C ASP A 41 -9.63 0.03 13.05
N ILE A 42 -8.38 -0.22 13.43
CA ILE A 42 -7.22 -0.15 12.52
C ILE A 42 -7.45 -1.08 11.31
N SER A 43 -7.79 -2.35 11.58
CA SER A 43 -8.00 -3.34 10.53
C SER A 43 -9.16 -2.94 9.61
N LEU A 44 -10.24 -2.41 10.17
CA LEU A 44 -11.41 -1.95 9.42
C LEU A 44 -11.08 -0.75 8.52
N GLN A 45 -10.37 0.26 9.04
CA GLN A 45 -9.94 1.42 8.25
C GLN A 45 -9.05 1.02 7.08
N LEU A 46 -8.07 0.13 7.32
CA LEU A 46 -7.18 -0.36 6.29
C LEU A 46 -7.90 -1.20 5.23
N ALA A 47 -8.82 -2.08 5.66
CA ALA A 47 -9.64 -2.88 4.75
C ALA A 47 -10.55 -1.99 3.89
N SER A 48 -11.22 -1.00 4.48
CA SER A 48 -12.06 -0.02 3.79
C SER A 48 -11.26 0.78 2.75
N GLY A 49 -10.04 1.21 3.09
CA GLY A 49 -9.14 1.88 2.14
C GLY A 49 -8.73 1.00 0.96
N LEU A 50 -8.48 -0.30 1.19
CA LEU A 50 -8.19 -1.26 0.10
C LEU A 50 -9.42 -1.54 -0.76
N GLU A 51 -10.59 -1.72 -0.13
CA GLU A 51 -11.86 -1.89 -0.83
C GLU A 51 -12.12 -0.72 -1.78
N TYR A 52 -11.89 0.51 -1.31
CA TYR A 52 -11.99 1.70 -2.15
C TYR A 52 -11.05 1.62 -3.36
N ILE A 53 -9.77 1.29 -3.15
CA ILE A 53 -8.79 1.14 -4.25
C ILE A 53 -9.27 0.07 -5.25
N HIS A 54 -9.70 -1.09 -4.77
CA HIS A 54 -10.17 -2.20 -5.59
C HIS A 54 -11.45 -1.86 -6.35
N SER A 55 -12.37 -1.09 -5.76
CA SER A 55 -13.60 -0.61 -6.43
C SER A 55 -13.31 0.23 -7.68
N ARG A 56 -12.11 0.83 -7.75
CA ARG A 56 -11.62 1.60 -8.90
C ARG A 56 -10.87 0.75 -9.92
N ASN A 57 -10.92 -0.58 -9.78
CA ASN A 57 -10.17 -1.54 -10.59
C ASN A 57 -8.65 -1.27 -10.54
N LEU A 58 -8.17 -0.83 -9.38
CA LEU A 58 -6.76 -0.60 -9.10
C LEU A 58 -6.28 -1.60 -8.05
N VAL A 59 -4.98 -1.88 -8.05
CA VAL A 59 -4.31 -2.62 -6.97
C VAL A 59 -3.21 -1.75 -6.42
N HIS A 60 -3.18 -1.55 -5.09
CA HIS A 60 -2.21 -0.70 -4.42
C HIS A 60 -0.77 -1.10 -4.75
N GLY A 61 -0.49 -2.41 -4.73
CA GLY A 61 0.79 -2.97 -5.18
C GLY A 61 1.97 -2.83 -4.21
N ASN A 62 1.77 -2.22 -3.03
CA ASN A 62 2.84 -1.98 -2.05
C ASN A 62 2.30 -2.00 -0.62
N ILE A 63 1.60 -3.07 -0.24
CA ILE A 63 1.02 -3.22 1.09
C ILE A 63 2.13 -3.58 2.09
N LYS A 64 2.41 -2.67 3.01
CA LYS A 64 3.39 -2.84 4.10
C LYS A 64 3.22 -1.71 5.14
N PRO A 65 3.68 -1.90 6.39
CA PRO A 65 3.45 -0.92 7.47
C PRO A 65 4.05 0.47 7.19
N GLU A 66 5.13 0.58 6.41
CA GLU A 66 5.74 1.87 6.07
C GLU A 66 4.85 2.73 5.15
N ASN A 67 3.88 2.12 4.47
CA ASN A 67 2.93 2.80 3.59
C ASN A 67 1.55 2.97 4.23
N VAL A 68 1.44 2.70 5.53
CA VAL A 68 0.26 3.06 6.32
C VAL A 68 0.62 4.27 7.14
N LEU A 69 0.00 5.41 6.84
CA LEU A 69 0.23 6.65 7.55
C LEU A 69 -0.79 6.85 8.67
N ILE A 70 -0.31 7.35 9.81
CA ILE A 70 -1.11 7.68 10.98
C ILE A 70 -1.34 9.21 10.95
N SER A 71 -2.59 9.60 10.78
CA SER A 71 -3.04 10.98 10.88
C SER A 71 -3.76 11.16 12.22
N ALA A 72 -3.19 11.96 13.11
CA ALA A 72 -3.81 12.34 14.36
C ALA A 72 -4.37 13.76 14.18
N GLY A 73 -5.69 13.88 14.23
CA GLY A 73 -6.36 15.17 14.17
C GLY A 73 -6.09 16.03 15.40
N SER A 74 -6.54 17.30 15.34
CA SER A 74 -6.29 18.28 16.41
C SER A 74 -7.16 18.04 17.65
N ALA A 75 -8.20 17.21 17.55
CA ALA A 75 -9.20 16.99 18.59
C ALA A 75 -8.93 15.82 19.55
N GLY A 76 -7.79 15.11 19.42
CA GLY A 76 -7.39 14.04 20.36
C GLY A 76 -7.57 12.61 19.84
N GLN A 77 -7.73 11.65 20.76
CA GLN A 77 -7.76 10.20 20.46
C GLN A 77 -8.83 9.77 19.45
N ASP A 78 -9.97 10.47 19.43
CA ASP A 78 -11.13 10.11 18.60
C ASP A 78 -10.98 10.51 17.12
N GLU A 79 -9.89 11.19 16.75
CA GLU A 79 -9.66 11.68 15.38
C GLU A 79 -8.45 11.00 14.70
N ILE A 80 -8.05 9.82 15.19
CA ILE A 80 -6.89 9.11 14.64
C ILE A 80 -7.32 8.20 13.50
N THR A 81 -6.80 8.47 12.32
CA THR A 81 -7.09 7.72 11.11
C THR A 81 -5.83 7.13 10.48
N LEU A 82 -5.97 5.96 9.88
CA LEU A 82 -4.93 5.28 9.14
C LEU A 82 -5.22 5.33 7.65
N LYS A 83 -4.20 5.71 6.87
CA LYS A 83 -4.35 5.99 5.44
C LYS A 83 -3.29 5.26 4.63
N TRP A 84 -3.71 4.62 3.53
CA TRP A 84 -2.77 4.05 2.57
C TRP A 84 -2.03 5.16 1.82
N ALA A 85 -0.72 5.00 1.68
CA ALA A 85 0.16 5.93 1.00
C ALA A 85 1.06 5.23 -0.01
N ASN A 86 1.87 6.01 -0.71
CA ASN A 86 2.86 5.51 -1.67
C ASN A 86 2.23 4.73 -2.84
N SER A 87 1.25 5.36 -3.49
CA SER A 87 0.55 4.84 -4.67
C SER A 87 1.42 4.80 -5.94
N GLY A 88 2.73 5.03 -5.86
CA GLY A 88 3.64 4.99 -7.01
C GLY A 88 3.72 3.62 -7.70
N LEU A 89 3.27 2.55 -7.01
CA LEU A 89 3.15 1.20 -7.57
C LEU A 89 1.68 0.78 -7.81
N THR A 90 0.73 1.70 -7.63
CA THR A 90 -0.68 1.46 -7.91
C THR A 90 -0.89 1.34 -9.40
N ARG A 91 -1.60 0.29 -9.81
CA ARG A 91 -1.80 -0.06 -11.22
C ARG A 91 -3.21 -0.57 -11.45
N TYR A 92 -3.69 -0.41 -12.69
CA TYR A 92 -4.93 -1.03 -13.11
C TYR A 92 -4.83 -2.57 -13.00
N ALA A 93 -5.87 -3.16 -12.42
CA ALA A 93 -6.10 -4.59 -12.51
C ALA A 93 -6.51 -4.90 -13.96
N SER A 94 -5.54 -5.30 -14.80
CA SER A 94 -5.82 -5.70 -16.17
C SER A 94 -5.74 -7.22 -16.31
N LYS A 95 -6.70 -7.81 -17.03
CA LYS A 95 -6.69 -9.24 -17.42
C LYS A 95 -5.52 -9.61 -18.35
N ARG A 96 -4.81 -8.60 -18.88
CA ARG A 96 -3.80 -8.71 -19.94
C ARG A 96 -2.43 -8.16 -19.54
N ALA A 97 -2.23 -7.84 -18.26
CA ALA A 97 -0.90 -7.54 -17.76
C ALA A 97 -0.10 -8.81 -17.94
N LYS A 98 0.68 -8.90 -19.03
CA LYS A 98 1.85 -9.76 -19.06
C LYS A 98 2.50 -9.53 -17.71
N ILE A 99 2.60 -10.59 -16.92
CA ILE A 99 3.48 -10.63 -15.76
C ILE A 99 4.86 -10.43 -16.37
N THR A 100 5.22 -9.17 -16.64
CA THR A 100 6.59 -8.83 -16.97
C THR A 100 7.34 -9.18 -15.70
N SER A 101 8.47 -9.84 -15.83
CA SER A 101 9.38 -10.19 -14.75
C SER A 101 9.81 -9.01 -13.87
N GLN A 102 9.35 -7.79 -14.18
CA GLN A 102 9.39 -6.59 -13.35
C GLN A 102 8.21 -6.46 -12.38
N VAL A 103 7.68 -7.56 -11.84
CA VAL A 103 6.86 -7.50 -10.62
C VAL A 103 7.79 -7.18 -9.43
N GLY A 104 8.23 -5.93 -9.37
CA GLY A 104 8.83 -5.33 -8.18
C GLY A 104 7.73 -5.09 -7.17
N GLY A 105 7.43 -6.10 -6.36
CA GLY A 105 6.43 -6.02 -5.31
C GLY A 105 6.14 -7.40 -4.71
N ASN A 106 5.94 -7.45 -3.40
CA ASN A 106 5.67 -8.69 -2.68
C ASN A 106 4.35 -9.28 -3.18
N ASN A 107 4.41 -10.47 -3.82
CA ASN A 107 3.29 -11.13 -4.49
C ASN A 107 2.13 -11.55 -3.56
N ALA A 108 2.29 -11.38 -2.24
CA ALA A 108 1.32 -11.73 -1.21
C ALA A 108 0.05 -10.85 -1.21
N TRP A 109 0.05 -9.74 -1.95
CA TRP A 109 -0.97 -8.69 -1.86
C TRP A 109 -1.74 -8.45 -3.16
N LEU A 110 -1.79 -9.46 -4.03
CA LEU A 110 -2.59 -9.40 -5.24
C LEU A 110 -4.08 -9.53 -4.88
N ALA A 111 -4.90 -8.63 -5.43
CA ALA A 111 -6.35 -8.75 -5.36
C ALA A 111 -6.80 -10.12 -5.91
N PRO A 112 -7.89 -10.71 -5.39
CA PRO A 112 -8.29 -12.10 -5.68
C PRO A 112 -8.42 -12.40 -7.18
N GLU A 113 -8.89 -11.45 -7.99
CA GLU A 113 -8.98 -11.56 -9.44
C GLU A 113 -7.60 -11.62 -10.13
N LEU A 114 -6.57 -10.97 -9.57
CA LEU A 114 -5.20 -11.04 -10.08
C LEU A 114 -4.49 -12.34 -9.66
N LEU A 115 -4.79 -12.85 -8.46
CA LEU A 115 -4.32 -14.17 -8.02
C LEU A 115 -4.89 -15.27 -8.93
N LEU A 116 -6.18 -15.17 -9.26
CA LEU A 116 -6.86 -16.10 -10.17
C LEU A 116 -6.22 -16.09 -11.56
N LEU A 117 -5.85 -14.91 -12.08
CA LEU A 117 -5.12 -14.78 -13.35
C LEU A 117 -3.71 -15.39 -13.29
N LYS A 118 -3.00 -15.23 -12.17
CA LYS A 118 -1.66 -15.80 -11.96
C LYS A 118 -1.70 -17.34 -11.90
N LEU A 119 -2.71 -17.91 -11.25
CA LEU A 119 -2.93 -19.36 -11.17
C LEU A 119 -3.38 -19.94 -12.53
N GLY A 120 -4.22 -19.23 -13.28
CA GLY A 120 -4.65 -19.64 -14.62
C GLY A 120 -3.54 -19.64 -15.67
N GLY A 121 -2.55 -18.75 -15.55
CA GLY A 121 -1.38 -18.70 -16.43
C GLY A 121 -0.40 -19.87 -16.24
N ASN A 122 -0.26 -20.38 -15.01
CA ASN A 122 0.62 -21.53 -14.72
C ASN A 122 0.08 -22.86 -15.25
N LEU A 123 -1.22 -22.97 -15.54
CA LEU A 123 -1.81 -24.20 -16.09
C LEU A 123 -1.61 -24.37 -17.60
N HIS A 124 -1.21 -23.31 -18.31
CA HIS A 124 -0.94 -23.36 -19.76
C HIS A 124 0.56 -23.48 -20.11
N GLY A 125 1.45 -23.51 -19.11
CA GLY A 125 2.91 -23.58 -19.32
C GLY A 125 3.52 -24.98 -19.36
N ASN A 126 2.71 -26.05 -19.23
CA ASN A 126 3.23 -27.42 -19.10
C ASN A 126 2.46 -28.43 -19.98
N LYS A 127 2.24 -28.08 -21.26
CA LYS A 127 1.96 -29.06 -22.31
C LYS A 127 2.82 -28.69 -23.52
N TYR A 128 3.32 -29.71 -24.21
CA TYR A 128 4.27 -29.67 -25.34
C TYR A 128 5.77 -29.75 -24.97
N GLN A 129 6.16 -30.85 -24.33
CA GLN A 129 7.36 -31.58 -24.77
C GLN A 129 6.95 -33.04 -24.98
N GLY A 130 6.91 -33.43 -26.25
CA GLY A 130 6.63 -34.76 -26.79
C GLY A 130 7.05 -34.74 -28.25
#